data_AF-A0A127Q7K3-F1
#
_entry.id   AF-A0A127Q7K3-F1
#
_cell.length_a   1.000
_cell.length_b   1.000
_cell.length_c   1.000
_cell.angle_alpha   90.00
_cell.angle_beta   90.00
_cell.angle_gamma   90.00
#
_symmetry.space_group_name_H-M   'P 1'
#
loop_
_entity.id
_entity.type
_entity.pdbx_description
1 polymer ?
#
loop_
_entity_poly.entity_id
_entity_poly.type
_entity_poly.pdbx_seq_one_letter_code
_entity_poly.pdbx_strand_id
1 'polypeptide(L)'
;MRDRVTFDTDEGIQAGYVNDLRRDLGNGELHAWVELEHSLPGCFRAVPVSVIMTSDKVGPPSTCYIGMDWATYAAYLNTPLVADAI
;
A
#
# COMPACT_ATOMS: atom_id res chain seq x y z
N MET A 1 -7.18 -2.76 7.11
CA MET A 1 -5.91 -2.02 6.95
C MET A 1 -4.97 -2.95 6.21
N ARG A 2 -4.39 -2.53 5.09
CA ARG A 2 -3.41 -3.32 4.31
C ARG A 2 -2.10 -2.55 4.34
N ASP A 3 -0.99 -3.24 4.52
CA ASP A 3 0.32 -2.59 4.53
C ASP A 3 0.70 -2.21 3.09
N ARG A 4 1.13 -0.96 2.89
CA ARG A 4 1.66 -0.51 1.60
C ARG A 4 3.14 -0.85 1.57
N VAL A 5 3.56 -1.50 0.51
CA VAL A 5 4.94 -1.93 0.33
C VAL A 5 5.54 -1.34 -0.92
N THR A 6 6.84 -1.10 -0.89
CA THR A 6 7.63 -0.80 -2.08
C THR A 6 8.68 -1.88 -2.29
N PHE A 7 8.95 -2.20 -3.53
CA PHE A 7 9.92 -3.21 -3.92
C PHE A 7 10.53 -2.85 -5.26
N ASP A 8 11.77 -3.27 -5.47
CA ASP A 8 12.47 -3.06 -6.73
C ASP A 8 12.14 -4.15 -7.74
N THR A 9 12.11 -3.78 -9.01
CA THR A 9 11.86 -4.67 -10.13
C THR A 9 12.76 -4.26 -11.28
N ASP A 10 12.93 -5.12 -12.28
CA ASP A 10 13.71 -4.75 -13.47
C ASP A 10 13.12 -3.53 -14.23
N GLU A 11 11.86 -3.18 -13.94
CA GLU A 11 11.15 -2.01 -14.49
C GLU A 11 11.29 -0.76 -13.59
N GLY A 12 12.03 -0.88 -12.49
CA GLY A 12 12.21 0.13 -11.44
C GLY A 12 11.38 -0.13 -10.18
N ILE A 13 11.35 0.86 -9.29
CA ILE A 13 10.63 0.78 -8.01
C ILE A 13 9.12 0.76 -8.22
N GLN A 14 8.47 -0.28 -7.69
CA GLN A 14 7.02 -0.43 -7.70
C GLN A 14 6.45 -0.31 -6.29
N ALA A 15 5.16 0.01 -6.21
CA ALA A 15 4.41 0.12 -4.97
C ALA A 15 3.05 -0.55 -5.07
N GLY A 16 2.58 -1.07 -3.94
CA GLY A 16 1.29 -1.75 -3.87
C GLY A 16 0.88 -2.07 -2.44
N TYR A 17 -0.28 -2.70 -2.30
CA TYR A 17 -0.84 -3.08 -0.99
C TYR A 17 -0.81 -4.60 -0.82
N VAL A 18 -0.30 -5.05 0.33
CA VAL A 18 -0.28 -6.46 0.69
C VAL A 18 -1.71 -6.92 1.00
N ASN A 19 -2.19 -7.89 0.25
CA ASN A 19 -3.49 -8.52 0.49
C ASN A 19 -3.37 -9.80 1.32
N ASP A 20 -2.35 -10.62 1.05
CA ASP A 20 -2.17 -11.92 1.69
C ASP A 20 -0.67 -12.31 1.69
N LEU A 21 -0.27 -13.21 2.58
CA LEU A 21 1.08 -13.76 2.66
C LEU A 21 1.03 -15.27 2.48
N ARG A 22 1.78 -15.79 1.51
CA ARG A 22 1.77 -17.21 1.16
C ARG A 22 3.18 -17.75 1.06
N ARG A 23 3.40 -18.95 1.59
CA ARG A 23 4.66 -19.67 1.38
C ARG A 23 4.58 -20.45 0.08
N ASP A 24 5.65 -20.39 -0.69
CA ASP A 24 5.85 -21.28 -1.82
C ASP A 24 6.00 -22.73 -1.30
N LEU A 25 5.39 -23.69 -2.00
CA LEU A 25 5.37 -25.10 -1.58
C LEU A 25 6.70 -25.83 -1.85
N GLY A 26 7.51 -25.34 -2.77
CA GLY A 26 8.78 -25.93 -3.14
C GLY A 26 9.93 -25.48 -2.24
N ASN A 27 10.23 -24.18 -2.24
CA ASN A 27 11.38 -23.63 -1.51
C ASN A 27 11.04 -23.07 -0.12
N GLY A 28 9.74 -22.98 0.23
CA GLY A 28 9.28 -22.44 1.51
C GLY A 28 9.38 -20.93 1.65
N GLU A 29 9.76 -20.21 0.59
CA GLU A 29 9.94 -18.77 0.55
C GLU A 29 8.60 -18.06 0.71
N LEU A 30 8.58 -17.05 1.58
CA LEU A 30 7.39 -16.27 1.84
C LEU A 30 7.22 -15.19 0.77
N HIS A 31 6.05 -15.20 0.13
CA HIS A 31 5.65 -14.24 -0.89
C HIS A 31 4.45 -13.43 -0.41
N ALA A 32 4.53 -12.11 -0.60
CA ALA A 32 3.40 -11.21 -0.45
C ALA A 32 2.61 -11.14 -1.76
N TRP A 33 1.29 -11.28 -1.66
CA TRP A 33 0.37 -11.01 -2.76
C TRP A 33 0.04 -9.53 -2.74
N VAL A 34 0.71 -8.79 -3.60
CA VAL A 34 0.65 -7.33 -3.65
C VAL A 34 -0.26 -6.89 -4.80
N GLU A 35 -1.27 -6.10 -4.48
CA GLU A 35 -2.10 -5.39 -5.46
C GLU A 35 -1.36 -4.11 -5.87
N LEU A 36 -0.98 -3.99 -7.13
CA LEU A 36 -0.13 -2.89 -7.61
C LEU A 36 -0.95 -1.61 -7.80
N GLU A 37 -0.42 -0.46 -7.36
CA GLU A 37 -1.12 0.83 -7.46
C GLU A 37 -1.39 1.27 -8.90
N HIS A 38 -0.55 0.84 -9.85
CA HIS A 38 -0.65 1.23 -11.26
C HIS A 38 -1.41 0.19 -12.12
N SER A 39 -1.86 -0.92 -11.53
CA SER A 39 -2.60 -1.97 -12.24
C SER A 39 -4.10 -1.87 -12.00
N LEU A 40 -4.88 -2.60 -12.80
CA LEU A 40 -6.32 -2.71 -12.56
C LEU A 40 -6.59 -3.35 -11.19
N PRO A 41 -7.64 -2.90 -10.47
CA PRO A 41 -8.05 -3.51 -9.22
C PRO A 41 -8.29 -5.02 -9.36
N GLY A 42 -7.84 -5.79 -8.38
CA GLY A 42 -7.93 -7.25 -8.39
C GLY A 42 -6.82 -7.96 -9.17
N CYS A 43 -5.84 -7.24 -9.74
CA CYS A 43 -4.60 -7.81 -10.25
C CYS A 43 -3.55 -7.89 -9.14
N PHE A 44 -2.95 -9.07 -8.93
CA PHE A 44 -1.97 -9.30 -7.87
C PHE A 44 -0.65 -9.79 -8.45
N ARG A 45 0.45 -9.33 -7.86
CA ARG A 45 1.81 -9.83 -8.09
C ARG A 45 2.27 -10.58 -6.84
N ALA A 46 2.82 -11.77 -7.02
CA ALA A 46 3.53 -12.47 -5.95
C ALA A 46 4.94 -11.87 -5.86
N VAL A 47 5.24 -11.21 -4.74
CA VAL A 47 6.52 -10.54 -4.47
C VAL A 47 7.22 -11.26 -3.33
N PRO A 48 8.46 -11.75 -3.50
CA PRO A 48 9.23 -12.32 -2.40
C PRO A 48 9.36 -11.30 -1.26
N VAL A 49 9.11 -11.70 -0.02
CA VAL A 49 9.21 -10.75 1.12
C VAL A 49 10.65 -10.25 1.29
N SER A 50 11.64 -11.02 0.83
CA SER A 50 13.06 -10.67 0.82
C SER A 50 13.41 -9.43 -0.02
N VAL A 51 12.60 -9.07 -1.02
CA VAL A 51 12.85 -7.92 -1.90
C VAL A 51 12.00 -6.68 -1.55
N ILE A 52 11.17 -6.77 -0.51
CA ILE A 52 10.38 -5.64 -0.03
C ILE A 52 11.31 -4.67 0.71
N MET A 53 11.38 -3.43 0.22
CA MET A 53 12.30 -2.40 0.73
C MET A 53 11.68 -1.61 1.88
N THR A 54 10.40 -1.25 1.76
CA THR A 54 9.66 -0.53 2.81
C THR A 54 8.28 -1.14 3.03
N SER A 55 7.78 -1.02 4.25
CA SER A 55 6.41 -1.36 4.63
C SER A 55 5.86 -0.22 5.47
N ASP A 56 4.94 0.54 4.89
CA ASP A 56 4.24 1.62 5.57
C ASP A 56 2.85 1.12 5.96
N LYS A 57 2.47 1.34 7.22
CA LYS A 57 1.09 1.13 7.65
C LYS A 57 0.22 2.27 7.12
N VAL A 58 -0.16 2.15 5.86
CA VAL A 58 -1.04 3.13 5.22
C VAL A 58 -2.47 2.80 5.60
N GLY A 59 -3.26 3.85 5.82
CA GLY A 59 -4.71 3.76 6.02
C GLY A 59 -5.40 2.96 4.90
N PRO A 60 -6.71 2.66 5.03
CA PRO A 60 -7.42 1.79 4.11
C PRO A 60 -7.15 2.17 2.63
N PRO A 61 -6.85 1.19 1.76
CA PRO A 61 -6.54 1.46 0.37
C PRO A 61 -7.73 2.18 -0.26
N SER A 62 -7.45 3.16 -1.09
CA SER A 62 -8.45 3.87 -1.87
C SER A 62 -9.15 2.88 -2.80
N THR A 63 -10.23 2.26 -2.33
CA THR A 63 -11.39 2.10 -3.21
C THR A 63 -11.70 3.50 -3.72
N CYS A 64 -12.09 3.64 -4.99
CA CYS A 64 -12.68 4.88 -5.47
C CYS A 64 -13.94 5.18 -4.64
N TYR A 65 -13.76 5.75 -3.46
CA TYR A 65 -14.80 6.11 -2.54
C TYR A 65 -15.35 7.43 -3.05
N ILE A 66 -16.38 7.35 -3.91
CA ILE A 66 -17.25 8.49 -4.20
C ILE A 66 -18.18 8.68 -3.00
N GLY A 67 -17.57 8.92 -1.84
CA GLY A 67 -18.22 9.20 -0.59
C GLY A 67 -17.32 10.16 0.17
N MET A 68 -17.90 11.20 0.76
CA MET A 68 -17.15 12.09 1.62
C MET A 68 -17.07 11.41 2.98
N ASP A 69 -15.88 10.95 3.39
CA ASP A 69 -15.67 10.52 4.77
C ASP A 69 -15.59 11.74 5.68
N TRP A 70 -16.67 11.96 6.44
CA TRP A 70 -16.77 13.06 7.39
C TRP A 70 -15.74 12.99 8.52
N ALA A 71 -15.26 11.79 8.88
CA ALA A 71 -14.25 11.63 9.92
C ALA A 71 -12.88 12.15 9.46
N THR A 72 -12.49 11.87 8.21
CA THR A 72 -11.25 12.39 7.61
C THR A 72 -11.30 13.92 7.41
N TYR A 73 -12.45 14.47 6.98
CA TYR A 73 -12.62 15.93 6.87
C TYR A 73 -12.56 16.64 8.23
N ALA A 74 -13.20 16.08 9.26
CA ALA A 74 -13.14 16.63 10.61
C ALA A 74 -11.72 16.59 11.20
N ALA A 75 -10.91 15.59 10.88
CA ALA A 75 -9.51 15.53 11.28
C ALA A 75 -8.66 16.61 10.59
N TYR A 76 -8.89 16.86 9.29
CA TYR A 76 -8.18 17.90 8.52
C TYR A 76 -8.55 19.33 8.94
N LEU A 77 -9.77 19.55 9.42
CA LEU A 77 -10.19 20.84 9.99
C LEU A 77 -9.62 21.09 11.40
N ASN A 78 -9.21 20.04 12.11
CA ASN A 78 -8.70 20.12 13.48
C ASN A 78 -7.17 20.03 13.56
N THR A 79 -6.46 19.92 12.43
CA THR A 79 -5.03 20.20 12.41
C THR A 79 -4.84 21.72 12.47
N PRO A 80 -4.10 22.27 13.45
CA PRO A 80 -3.68 23.65 13.34
C PRO A 80 -2.84 23.75 12.07
N LEU A 81 -3.33 24.53 11.10
CA LEU A 81 -2.55 24.91 9.93
C LEU A 81 -1.17 25.31 10.41
N VAL A 82 -0.13 24.84 9.72
CA VAL A 82 1.23 25.37 9.87
C VAL A 82 1.17 26.82 9.36
N ALA A 83 0.57 27.71 10.16
CA ALA A 83 0.78 29.13 10.11
C ALA A 83 2.22 29.28 10.58
N ASP A 84 3.15 29.28 9.62
CA ASP A 84 4.45 29.94 9.66
C ASP A 84 5.26 29.52 8.41
N ALA A 85 4.86 30.02 7.25
CA ALA A 85 5.74 30.21 6.09
C ALA A 85 5.00 31.05 5.03
N ILE A 86 4.92 32.38 5.24
CA ILE A 86 5.52 33.48 4.44
C ILE A 86 5.43 34.75 5.29
#